data_AF-F3GIQ4-F1
#
_entry.id   AF-F3GIQ4-F1
#
_cell.length_a   1.000
_cell.length_b   1.000
_cell.length_c   1.000
_cell.angle_alpha   90.00
_cell.angle_beta   90.00
_cell.angle_gamma   90.00
#
_symmetry.space_group_name_H-M   'P 1'
#
loop_
_entity.id
_entity.type
_entity.pdbx_description
1 polymer ?
#
loop_
_entity_poly.entity_id
_entity_poly.type
_entity_poly.pdbx_seq_one_letter_code
_entity_poly.pdbx_strand_id
1 'polypeptide(L)' 'KNGRNEPAYLPEVLREVALHRGETQEDLARHSTDCARQFFALPVLKNTSEDENLQLC' A
#
# COMPACT_ATOMS: atom_id res chain seq x y z
N LYS A 1 -1.38 -28.77 8.31
CA LYS A 1 -1.07 -27.46 7.66
C LYS A 1 -2.37 -26.67 7.64
N ASN A 2 -2.47 -25.57 8.38
CA ASN A 2 -3.77 -24.98 8.72
C ASN A 2 -4.40 -24.09 7.63
N GLY A 3 -3.77 -23.97 6.45
CA GLY A 3 -4.39 -23.38 5.24
C GLY A 3 -4.96 -21.97 5.41
N ARG A 4 -4.58 -21.25 6.48
CA ARG A 4 -5.09 -19.92 6.78
C ARG A 4 -4.26 -18.88 6.06
N ASN A 5 -4.96 -18.06 5.28
CA ASN A 5 -4.39 -16.86 4.71
C ASN A 5 -4.34 -15.78 5.79
N GLU A 6 -3.20 -15.11 5.93
CA GLU A 6 -2.95 -14.02 6.86
C GLU A 6 -2.55 -12.76 6.08
N PRO A 7 -2.83 -11.54 6.57
CA PRO A 7 -2.53 -10.30 5.86
C PRO A 7 -1.05 -10.13 5.46
N ALA A 8 -0.13 -10.73 6.22
CA ALA A 8 1.30 -10.73 5.93
C ALA A 8 1.65 -11.43 4.59
N TYR A 9 0.74 -12.23 4.01
CA TYR A 9 0.93 -12.86 2.70
C TYR A 9 0.47 -11.99 1.53
N LEU A 10 -0.04 -10.78 1.77
CA LEU A 10 -0.43 -9.85 0.71
C LEU A 10 0.70 -9.55 -0.31
N PRO A 11 2.00 -9.51 0.07
CA PRO A 11 3.08 -9.36 -0.91
C PRO A 11 3.14 -10.47 -1.97
N GLU A 12 2.67 -11.69 -1.68
CA GLU A 12 2.59 -12.76 -2.68
C GLU A 12 1.53 -12.45 -3.74
N VAL A 13 0.39 -11.89 -3.33
CA VAL A 13 -0.65 -11.43 -4.25
C VAL A 13 -0.13 -10.27 -5.10
N LEU A 14 0.59 -9.32 -4.49
CA LEU A 14 1.21 -8.21 -5.21
C LEU A 14 2.15 -8.72 -6.31
N ARG A 15 3.04 -9.66 -5.97
CA ARG A 15 4.00 -10.25 -6.91
C ARG A 15 3.29 -10.91 -8.09
N GLU A 16 2.29 -11.75 -7.83
CA GLU A 16 1.56 -12.45 -8.89
C GLU A 16 0.76 -11.48 -9.77
N VAL A 17 0.09 -10.49 -9.19
CA VAL A 17 -0.68 -9.51 -9.95
C VAL A 17 0.23 -8.62 -10.80
N ALA A 18 1.35 -8.14 -10.26
CA ALA A 18 2.33 -7.34 -10.99
C ALA A 18 2.88 -8.10 -12.21
N LEU A 19 3.26 -9.38 -12.01
CA LEU A 19 3.77 -10.25 -13.06
C LEU A 19 2.77 -10.40 -14.21
N HIS A 20 1.49 -10.67 -13.92
CA HIS A 20 0.48 -10.88 -14.95
C HIS A 20 0.03 -9.58 -15.63
N ARG A 21 0.26 -8.42 -15.01
CA ARG A 21 -0.07 -7.10 -15.57
C ARG A 21 1.09 -6.46 -16.33
N GLY A 22 2.31 -6.96 -16.19
CA GLY A 22 3.50 -6.34 -16.76
C GLY A 22 3.87 -5.02 -16.09
N GLU A 23 3.52 -4.87 -14.80
CA GLU A 23 3.82 -3.69 -13.99
C GLU A 23 4.89 -4.02 -12.95
N THR A 24 5.58 -3.01 -12.40
CA THR A 24 6.46 -3.21 -11.25
C THR A 24 5.64 -3.42 -9.98
N GLN A 25 6.21 -4.10 -8.98
CA GLN A 25 5.51 -4.28 -7.70
C GLN A 25 5.29 -2.93 -6.99
N GLU A 26 6.22 -1.99 -7.15
CA GLU A 26 6.19 -0.66 -6.57
C GLU A 26 5.08 0.20 -7.18
N ASP A 27 4.93 0.18 -8.50
CA ASP A 27 3.86 0.92 -9.18
C ASP A 27 2.50 0.37 -8.81
N LEU A 28 2.35 -0.96 -8.82
CA LEU A 28 1.12 -1.64 -8.45
C LEU A 28 0.75 -1.36 -6.99
N ALA A 29 1.71 -1.47 -6.06
CA ALA A 29 1.49 -1.16 -4.66
C ALA A 29 1.05 0.29 -4.46
N ARG A 30 1.69 1.24 -5.15
CA ARG A 30 1.37 2.68 -5.05
C ARG A 30 -0.06 2.96 -5.51
N HIS A 31 -0.42 2.62 -6.75
CA HIS A 31 -1.73 3.00 -7.28
C HIS A 31 -2.88 2.19 -6.64
N SER A 32 -2.65 0.93 -6.26
CA SER A 32 -3.68 0.12 -5.58
C SER A 32 -3.92 0.62 -4.16
N THR A 33 -2.86 1.07 -3.46
CA THR A 33 -2.96 1.74 -2.17
C THR A 33 -3.73 3.06 -2.30
N ASP A 34 -3.40 3.90 -3.28
CA ASP A 34 -4.12 5.16 -3.52
C ASP A 34 -5.60 4.93 -3.82
N CYS A 35 -5.91 3.92 -4.66
CA CYS A 35 -7.28 3.51 -4.97
C CYS A 35 -8.04 3.07 -3.72
N ALA A 36 -7.47 2.19 -2.90
CA ALA A 36 -8.09 1.74 -1.65
C ALA A 36 -8.37 2.91 -0.71
N ARG A 37 -7.48 3.90 -0.67
CA ARG A 37 -7.61 5.05 0.23
C ARG A 37 -8.72 6.00 -0.20
N GLN A 38 -8.83 6.27 -1.49
CA GLN A 38 -9.96 7.02 -2.03
C GLN A 38 -11.28 6.28 -1.85
N PHE A 39 -11.30 4.97 -2.14
CA PHE A 39 -12.50 4.14 -2.08
C PHE A 39 -13.05 4.00 -0.65
N PHE A 40 -12.17 3.76 0.32
CA PHE A 40 -12.55 3.60 1.73
C PHE A 40 -12.45 4.89 2.55
N ALA A 41 -12.20 6.05 1.91
CA ALA A 41 -11.99 7.35 2.57
C ALA A 41 -10.94 7.30 3.71
N LEU A 42 -9.80 6.65 3.47
CA LEU A 42 -8.72 6.52 4.44
C LEU A 42 -7.85 7.80 4.51
N PRO A 43 -7.32 8.16 5.69
CA PRO A 43 -6.53 9.38 5.88
C PRO A 43 -5.20 9.32 5.15
N VAL A 44 -4.73 10.44 4.56
CA VAL A 44 -3.42 10.59 3.90
C VAL A 44 -2.27 10.14 4.82
N LEU A 45 -1.37 9.27 4.33
CA LEU A 45 -0.19 8.84 5.06
C LEU A 45 0.72 10.05 5.05
N LYS A 46 0.98 10.58 6.23
CA LYS A 46 1.94 11.66 6.36
C LYS A 46 3.33 11.06 6.19
N ASN A 47 4.09 11.59 5.24
CA ASN A 47 5.51 11.30 5.17
C ASN A 47 6.11 11.85 6.47
N THR A 48 6.62 10.96 7.32
CA THR A 48 7.08 11.26 8.71
C THR A 48 8.30 12.20 8.79
N SER A 49 8.58 12.98 7.74
CA SER A 49 9.62 14.01 7.71
C SER A 49 9.08 15.45 7.71
N GLU A 50 7.78 15.67 7.49
CA GLU A 50 7.19 17.02 7.44
C GLU A 50 6.42 17.41 8.72
N ASP A 51 6.01 16.45 9.55
CA ASP A 51 5.28 16.72 10.80
C ASP A 51 6.15 17.25 11.95
N GLU A 52 7.47 17.05 11.92
CA GLU A 52 8.35 17.61 12.97
C GLU A 52 8.53 19.13 12.84
N ASN A 53 8.33 19.70 11.65
CA ASN A 53 8.58 21.12 11.38
C ASN A 53 7.30 21.99 11.30
N LEU A 54 6.11 21.42 11.44
CA LEU A 54 4.85 22.18 11.38
C LEU A 54 4.16 22.35 12.74
N GLN A 55 4.88 22.13 13.85
CA GLN A 55 4.42 22.37 15.22
C GLN A 55 5.17 23.55 15.89
N LEU A 56 5.57 24.58 15.13
CA LEU A 56 6.22 25.78 15.68
C LEU A 56 5.68 27.12 15.11
N CYS A 57 4.40 27.20 14.75
CA CYS A 57 3.74 28.48 14.45
C CYS A 57 2.44 28.59 15.24
#